data_AF-A0AAE9Y564-F1
#
_entry.id   AF-A0AAE9Y564-F1
#
_cell.length_a   1.000
_cell.length_b   1.000
_cell.length_c   1.000
_cell.angle_alpha   90.00
_cell.angle_beta   90.00
_cell.angle_gamma   90.00
#
_symmetry.space_group_name_H-M   'P 1'
#
loop_
_entity.id
_entity.type
_entity.pdbx_description
1 polymer ?
#
loop_
_entity_poly.entity_id
_entity_poly.type
_entity_poly.pdbx_seq_one_letter_code
_entity_poly.pdbx_strand_id
1 'polypeptide(L)' 'MAAATRRRSQIRVVWDRDDAPAPVTEMDFIGEIERDLRAARSQHRFDDMLHHLDELFIFHKHTGSAAVRSRCAALMAGA' A
#
# COMPACT_ATOMS: atom_id res chain seq x y z
N MET A 1 50.82 -16.30 34.03
CA MET A 1 50.41 -16.27 32.61
C MET A 1 48.91 -16.43 32.55
N ALA A 2 48.20 -15.38 32.12
CA ALA A 2 46.73 -15.30 32.13
C ALA A 2 46.14 -15.94 30.87
N ALA A 3 45.23 -16.91 31.03
CA ALA A 3 44.39 -17.40 29.94
C ALA A 3 43.02 -16.74 30.05
N ALA A 4 42.82 -15.65 29.31
CA ALA A 4 41.53 -14.99 29.19
C ALA A 4 40.63 -15.82 28.27
N THR A 5 39.77 -16.66 28.84
CA THR A 5 38.74 -17.38 28.09
C THR A 5 37.66 -16.38 27.66
N ARG A 6 37.73 -15.96 26.39
CA ARG A 6 36.71 -15.14 25.72
C ARG A 6 35.34 -15.82 25.85
N ARG A 7 34.46 -15.25 26.68
CA ARG A 7 33.04 -15.63 26.76
C ARG A 7 32.42 -15.38 25.38
N ARG A 8 32.00 -16.45 24.71
CA ARG A 8 31.31 -16.39 23.42
C ARG A 8 29.90 -15.85 23.69
N SER A 9 29.70 -14.56 23.43
CA SER A 9 28.39 -13.92 23.55
C SER A 9 27.41 -14.63 22.61
N GLN A 10 26.43 -15.35 23.15
CA GLN A 10 25.33 -15.89 22.36
C GLN A 10 24.53 -14.71 21.83
N ILE A 11 24.63 -14.45 20.53
CA ILE A 11 23.78 -13.49 19.84
C ILE A 11 22.38 -14.11 19.81
N ARG A 12 21.50 -13.62 20.67
CA ARG A 12 20.09 -13.99 20.68
C ARG A 12 19.40 -13.10 19.64
N VAL A 13 19.13 -13.65 18.46
CA VAL A 13 18.31 -12.97 17.45
C VAL A 13 16.88 -12.96 17.99
N VAL A 14 16.47 -11.82 18.54
CA VAL A 14 15.07 -11.55 18.89
C VAL A 14 14.43 -11.05 17.62
N TRP A 15 13.60 -11.87 16.99
CA TRP A 15 12.68 -11.39 15.97
C TRP A 15 11.60 -10.63 16.73
N ASP A 16 11.69 -9.30 16.70
CA ASP A 16 10.62 -8.44 17.20
C ASP A 16 9.39 -8.73 16.34
N ARG A 17 8.42 -9.44 16.91
CA ARG A 17 7.23 -9.92 16.19
C ARG A 17 6.16 -8.84 16.08
N ASP A 18 6.43 -7.66 16.66
CA ASP A 18 5.48 -6.55 16.80
C ASP A 18 5.56 -5.53 15.67
N ASP A 19 6.52 -5.64 14.74
CA ASP A 19 6.47 -4.93 13.45
C ASP A 19 5.60 -5.68 12.43
N ALA A 20 4.43 -6.17 12.86
CA ALA A 20 3.41 -6.56 11.90
C ALA A 20 2.99 -5.27 11.16
N PRO A 21 3.17 -5.16 9.83
CA PRO A 21 2.74 -3.98 9.10
C PRO A 21 1.25 -3.77 9.41
N ALA A 22 0.90 -2.55 9.80
CA ALA A 22 -0.48 -2.19 10.10
C ALA A 22 -1.38 -2.69 8.97
N PRO A 23 -2.55 -3.30 9.27
CA PRO A 23 -3.43 -3.82 8.24
C PRO A 23 -3.81 -2.66 7.33
N VAL A 24 -3.30 -2.68 6.10
CA VAL A 24 -3.65 -1.70 5.08
C VAL A 24 -5.15 -1.77 4.92
N THR A 25 -5.85 -0.68 5.26
CA THR A 25 -7.30 -0.67 5.17
C THR A 25 -7.68 -0.50 3.70
N GLU A 26 -8.90 -0.93 3.37
CA GLU A 26 -9.49 -0.68 2.04
C GLU A 26 -9.40 0.81 1.64
N MET A 27 -9.54 1.71 2.60
CA MET A 27 -9.46 3.16 2.36
C MET A 27 -8.02 3.64 2.09
N ASP A 28 -7.01 3.01 2.71
CA ASP A 28 -5.61 3.36 2.47
C ASP A 28 -5.22 2.98 1.04
N PHE A 29 -5.60 1.77 0.59
CA PHE A 29 -5.34 1.30 -0.76
C PHE A 29 -5.99 2.19 -1.83
N ILE A 30 -7.27 2.56 -1.65
CA ILE A 30 -7.94 3.51 -2.55
C ILE A 30 -7.26 4.87 -2.52
N GLY A 31 -6.87 5.34 -1.33
CA GLY A 31 -6.21 6.64 -1.16
C GLY A 31 -4.85 6.74 -1.87
N GLU A 32 -4.12 5.62 -1.99
CA GLU A 32 -2.90 5.52 -2.79
C GLU A 32 -3.22 5.63 -4.28
N ILE A 33 -4.14 4.82 -4.79
CA ILE A 33 -4.50 4.85 -6.22
C ILE A 33 -5.05 6.22 -6.64
N GLU A 34 -5.84 6.87 -5.80
CA GLU A 34 -6.34 8.23 -6.07
C GLU A 34 -5.22 9.27 -6.19
N ARG A 35 -4.19 9.13 -5.38
CA ARG A 35 -3.03 10.03 -5.39
C ARG A 35 -2.25 9.86 -6.69
N ASP A 36 -2.03 8.62 -7.10
CA ASP A 36 -1.32 8.28 -8.31
C ASP A 36 -2.11 8.67 -9.56
N LEU A 37 -3.43 8.47 -9.56
CA LEU A 37 -4.33 8.94 -10.60
C LEU A 37 -4.25 10.47 -10.77
N ARG A 38 -4.26 11.22 -9.65
CA ARG A 38 -4.14 12.68 -9.68
C ARG A 38 -2.78 13.13 -10.22
N ALA A 39 -1.70 12.43 -9.85
CA ALA A 39 -0.36 12.69 -10.36
C ALA A 39 -0.23 12.35 -11.86
N ALA A 40 -0.82 11.25 -12.32
CA ALA A 40 -0.86 10.88 -13.73
C ALA A 40 -1.66 11.90 -14.55
N ARG A 41 -2.78 12.40 -14.01
CA ARG A 41 -3.61 13.43 -14.63
C ARG A 41 -2.87 14.77 -14.78
N SER A 42 -2.16 15.22 -13.75
CA SER A 42 -1.39 16.48 -13.83
C SER A 42 -0.19 16.40 -14.77
N GLN A 43 0.33 15.19 -15.03
CA GLN A 43 1.45 14.94 -15.93
C GLN A 43 1.00 14.51 -17.34
N HIS A 44 -0.30 14.47 -17.62
CA HIS A 44 -0.88 13.99 -18.89
C HIS A 44 -0.41 12.57 -19.28
N ARG A 45 -0.16 11.70 -18.30
CA ARG A 45 0.22 10.30 -18.52
C ARG A 45 -1.04 9.44 -18.63
N PHE A 46 -1.63 9.40 -19.82
CA PHE A 46 -2.92 8.75 -20.04
C PHE A 46 -2.91 7.24 -19.79
N ASP A 47 -1.82 6.55 -20.14
CA ASP A 47 -1.69 5.10 -19.92
C ASP A 47 -1.69 4.77 -18.43
N ASP A 48 -0.96 5.56 -17.63
CA ASP A 48 -0.91 5.42 -16.16
C ASP A 48 -2.29 5.72 -15.54
N MET A 49 -3.03 6.71 -16.08
CA MET A 49 -4.39 6.99 -15.64
C MET A 49 -5.33 5.79 -15.89
N LEU A 50 -5.24 5.16 -17.07
CA LEU A 50 -6.04 3.99 -17.40
C LEU A 50 -5.69 2.81 -16.48
N HIS A 51 -4.40 2.58 -16.25
CA HIS A 51 -3.92 1.53 -15.36
C HIS A 51 -4.50 1.67 -13.94
N HIS A 52 -4.41 2.86 -13.35
CA HIS A 52 -4.93 3.09 -11.99
C HIS A 52 -6.46 3.01 -11.91
N LEU A 53 -7.18 3.37 -12.97
CA LEU A 53 -8.62 3.14 -13.03
C LEU A 53 -8.95 1.64 -13.08
N ASP A 54 -8.19 0.85 -13.85
CA ASP A 54 -8.37 -0.60 -13.92
C ASP A 54 -8.10 -1.27 -12.56
N GLU A 55 -7.05 -0.85 -11.84
CA GLU A 55 -6.77 -1.32 -10.48
C GLU A 55 -7.95 -1.08 -9.53
N LEU A 56 -8.55 0.13 -9.59
CA LEU A 56 -9.74 0.48 -8.82
C LEU A 56 -10.95 -0.38 -9.19
N PHE A 57 -11.18 -0.66 -10.47
CA PHE A 57 -12.30 -1.50 -10.90
C PHE A 57 -12.13 -2.96 -10.51
N ILE A 58 -10.91 -3.50 -10.63
CA ILE A 58 -10.57 -4.85 -10.17
C ILE A 58 -10.81 -4.95 -8.66
N PHE A 59 -10.31 -3.98 -7.90
CA PHE A 59 -10.52 -3.92 -6.47
C PHE A 59 -12.00 -3.87 -6.09
N HIS A 60 -12.80 -3.01 -6.74
CA HIS A 60 -14.25 -2.97 -6.54
C HIS A 60 -14.92 -4.31 -6.81
N LYS A 61 -14.53 -4.99 -7.89
CA LYS A 61 -15.09 -6.30 -8.26
C LYS A 61 -14.84 -7.35 -7.18
N HIS A 62 -13.70 -7.28 -6.50
CA HIS A 62 -13.35 -8.21 -5.42
C HIS A 62 -14.03 -7.87 -4.09
N THR A 63 -14.18 -6.59 -3.75
CA THR A 63 -14.75 -6.17 -2.46
C THR A 63 -16.27 -6.05 -2.49
N GLY A 64 -16.87 -5.75 -3.64
CA GLY A 64 -18.29 -5.40 -3.76
C GLY A 64 -18.68 -4.13 -3.00
N SER A 65 -17.71 -3.34 -2.55
CA SER A 65 -17.93 -2.20 -1.66
C SER A 65 -18.64 -1.04 -2.36
N ALA A 66 -19.77 -0.61 -1.79
CA ALA A 66 -20.52 0.54 -2.28
C ALA A 66 -19.72 1.86 -2.14
N ALA A 67 -18.90 1.97 -1.09
CA ALA A 67 -18.04 3.13 -0.86
C ALA A 67 -16.99 3.27 -1.98
N VAL A 68 -16.35 2.16 -2.38
CA VAL A 68 -15.42 2.13 -3.53
C VAL A 68 -16.15 2.57 -4.79
N ARG A 69 -17.35 2.06 -5.05
CA ARG A 69 -18.12 2.40 -6.26
C ARG A 69 -18.41 3.90 -6.36
N SER A 70 -18.90 4.51 -5.28
CA SER A 70 -19.17 5.95 -5.23
C SER A 70 -17.90 6.78 -5.50
N ARG A 71 -16.76 6.29 -5.02
CA ARG A 71 -15.46 6.94 -5.17
C ARG A 71 -14.92 6.83 -6.60
N CYS A 72 -14.99 5.66 -7.22
CA CYS A 72 -14.69 5.48 -8.64
C CYS A 72 -15.53 6.40 -9.53
N ALA A 73 -16.83 6.52 -9.23
CA ALA A 73 -17.73 7.41 -9.97
C ALA A 73 -17.29 8.89 -9.86
N ALA A 74 -16.88 9.34 -8.68
CA ALA A 74 -16.35 10.69 -8.49
C ALA A 74 -15.06 10.95 -9.28
N LEU A 75 -14.13 9.98 -9.30
CA LEU A 75 -12.86 10.08 -10.02
C LEU A 75 -13.05 10.14 -11.55
N MET A 76 -14.02 9.37 -12.06
CA MET A 76 -14.42 9.42 -13.47
C MET A 76 -15.12 10.74 -13.84
N ALA A 77 -15.89 11.32 -12.92
CA ALA A 77 -16.56 12.61 -13.12
C ALA A 77 -15.59 13.82 -13.12
N GLY A 78 -14.30 13.60 -12.81
CA GLY A 78 -13.29 14.66 -12.81
C GLY A 78 -13.20 15.46 -11.50
N ALA A 79 -13.72 14.92 -10.38
CA ALA A 79 -13.54 15.49 -9.04
C ALA A 79 -12.09 15.38 -8.54
#